data_AF-A0AAU1FN04-F1
#
_entry.id   AF-A0AAU1FN04-F1
#
_cell.length_a   1.000
_cell.length_b   1.000
_cell.length_c   1.000
_cell.angle_alpha   90.00
_cell.angle_beta   90.00
_cell.angle_gamma   90.00
#
_symmetry.space_group_name_H-M   'P 1'
#
loop_
_entity.id
_entity.type
_entity.pdbx_description
1 polymer ?
#
loop_
_entity_poly.entity_id
_entity_poly.type
_entity_poly.pdbx_seq_one_letter_code
_entity_poly.pdbx_strand_id
1 'polypeptide(L)'
;MNQLNQREVEAEHVKELLGRAVDTVRAPGNRGSEAVFAQASRVRLRRRAAATGVAAATVAAGLVLGPGLMSDGQGARVASAPTAGDFTTRAGTFEKLLPDGTGKISEVSLLRLVKQVPKAPLRKPVGPYDGDYAVGRDGGVGYISVTLATRKEAQAKSDGKGIEDPCKDAPKDGRVGCTSQKLSNGNLLGIWQEGEADAGSYPTWGPTFSAVLKLTDGRVLHVRDTGGFLGKGQLGPLLKTPPLTRDQLHKLILNPKLLP
;
A
#
# COMPACT_ATOMS: atom_id res chain seq x y z
N MET A 1 50.54 1.29 -41.66
CA MET A 1 49.37 0.39 -41.56
C MET A 1 48.47 0.92 -40.45
N ASN A 2 47.17 1.07 -40.71
CA ASN A 2 46.28 1.90 -39.90
C ASN A 2 45.64 1.14 -38.73
N GLN A 3 45.48 1.82 -37.58
CA GLN A 3 44.84 1.29 -36.37
C GLN A 3 43.35 0.90 -36.55
N LEU A 4 42.69 1.38 -37.61
CA LEU A 4 41.31 1.02 -37.95
C LEU A 4 41.16 -0.49 -38.24
N ASN A 5 42.06 -1.06 -39.04
CA ASN A 5 42.02 -2.50 -39.36
C ASN A 5 42.20 -3.40 -38.12
N GLN A 6 42.93 -2.93 -37.10
CA GLN A 6 43.15 -3.71 -35.87
C GLN A 6 41.87 -3.86 -35.05
N ARG A 7 41.08 -2.78 -34.92
CA ARG A 7 39.81 -2.81 -34.18
C ARG A 7 38.72 -3.62 -34.89
N GLU A 8 38.74 -3.63 -36.22
CA GLU A 8 37.79 -4.40 -37.02
C GLU A 8 38.07 -5.91 -36.91
N VAL A 9 39.35 -6.31 -36.93
CA VAL A 9 39.77 -7.70 -36.69
C VAL A 9 39.49 -8.16 -35.25
N GLU A 10 39.70 -7.31 -34.23
CA GLU A 10 39.29 -7.64 -32.85
C GLU A 10 37.76 -7.80 -32.72
N ALA A 11 36.96 -6.95 -33.37
CA ALA A 11 35.51 -7.05 -33.33
C ALA A 11 34.97 -8.30 -34.03
N GLU A 12 35.56 -8.70 -35.16
CA GLU A 12 35.29 -9.97 -35.84
C GLU A 12 35.67 -11.16 -34.94
N HIS A 13 36.85 -11.13 -34.33
CA HIS A 13 37.33 -12.23 -33.47
C HIS A 13 36.48 -12.39 -32.19
N VAL A 14 36.05 -11.29 -31.56
CA VAL A 14 35.13 -11.32 -30.41
C VAL A 14 33.76 -11.87 -30.81
N LYS A 15 33.24 -11.55 -32.01
CA LYS A 15 32.01 -12.15 -32.52
C LYS A 15 32.15 -13.65 -32.78
N GLU A 16 33.28 -14.10 -33.33
CA GLU A 16 33.53 -15.54 -33.54
C GLU A 16 33.61 -16.31 -32.21
N LEU A 17 34.30 -15.74 -31.21
CA LEU A 17 34.40 -16.31 -29.87
C LEU A 17 33.04 -16.36 -29.15
N LEU A 18 32.21 -15.31 -29.30
CA LEU A 18 30.84 -15.31 -28.79
C LEU A 18 29.95 -16.33 -29.52
N GLY A 19 30.11 -16.51 -30.83
CA GLY A 19 29.42 -17.56 -31.60
C GLY A 19 29.71 -18.96 -31.07
N ARG A 20 31.00 -19.31 -30.93
CA ARG A 20 31.41 -20.62 -30.39
C ARG A 20 31.01 -20.85 -28.92
N ALA A 21 30.86 -19.78 -28.14
CA ALA A 21 30.36 -19.85 -26.77
C ALA A 21 28.85 -20.11 -26.67
N VAL A 22 28.07 -19.73 -27.68
CA VAL A 22 26.62 -20.02 -27.74
C VAL A 22 26.36 -21.47 -28.20
N ASP A 23 27.12 -21.96 -29.18
CA ASP A 23 26.96 -23.32 -29.73
C ASP A 23 27.31 -24.45 -28.74
N THR A 24 28.04 -24.14 -27.66
CA THR A 24 28.43 -25.12 -26.62
C THR A 24 27.44 -25.22 -25.46
N VAL A 25 26.44 -24.33 -25.36
CA VAL A 25 25.36 -24.42 -24.36
C VAL A 25 24.21 -25.26 -24.90
N ARG A 26 24.24 -26.57 -24.60
CA ARG A 26 23.17 -27.51 -24.95
C ARG A 26 21.86 -27.10 -24.25
N ALA A 27 20.96 -26.45 -25.00
CA ALA A 27 19.65 -26.04 -24.50
C ALA A 27 18.88 -27.23 -23.90
N PRO A 28 18.26 -27.09 -22.70
CA PRO A 28 17.47 -28.15 -22.11
C PRO A 28 16.27 -28.50 -22.98
N GLY A 29 16.27 -29.71 -23.54
CA GLY A 29 15.16 -30.20 -24.34
C GLY A 29 13.86 -30.25 -23.55
N ASN A 30 12.79 -29.69 -24.14
CA ASN A 30 11.39 -29.92 -23.77
C ASN A 30 10.99 -29.66 -22.31
N ARG A 31 11.09 -28.40 -21.86
CA ARG A 31 10.15 -27.82 -20.88
C ARG A 31 9.75 -26.41 -21.27
N GLY A 32 8.62 -26.30 -21.99
CA GLY A 32 8.08 -25.01 -22.44
C GLY A 32 7.79 -24.06 -21.27
N SER A 33 8.24 -22.81 -21.39
CA SER A 33 7.98 -21.72 -20.45
C SER A 33 6.48 -21.46 -20.24
N GLU A 34 5.64 -21.85 -21.19
CA GLU A 34 4.17 -21.84 -21.09
C GLU A 34 3.63 -22.62 -19.88
N ALA A 35 4.30 -23.69 -19.43
CA ALA A 35 3.85 -24.47 -18.27
C ALA A 35 3.88 -23.65 -16.96
N VAL A 36 4.84 -22.74 -16.82
CA VAL A 36 4.99 -21.88 -15.63
C VAL A 36 3.93 -20.77 -15.63
N PHE A 37 3.59 -20.22 -16.79
CA PHE A 37 2.52 -19.23 -16.92
C PHE A 37 1.10 -19.85 -16.91
N ALA A 38 0.94 -21.11 -17.34
CA ALA A 38 -0.33 -21.84 -17.30
C ALA A 38 -0.77 -22.24 -15.87
N GLN A 39 0.18 -22.45 -14.96
CA GLN A 39 -0.13 -22.75 -13.54
C GLN A 39 -0.81 -21.55 -12.85
N ALA A 40 -0.41 -20.32 -13.18
CA ALA A 40 -0.93 -19.09 -12.57
C ALA A 40 -2.34 -18.69 -13.08
N SER A 41 -2.71 -19.04 -14.31
CA SER A 41 -4.01 -18.69 -14.90
C SER A 41 -5.16 -19.60 -14.43
N ARG A 42 -4.88 -20.89 -14.19
CA ARG A 42 -5.90 -21.89 -13.78
C ARG A 42 -6.58 -21.59 -12.44
N VAL A 43 -5.91 -20.91 -11.52
CA VAL A 43 -6.50 -20.50 -10.22
C VAL A 43 -7.52 -19.35 -10.38
N ARG A 44 -7.33 -18.45 -11.36
CA ARG A 44 -8.27 -17.34 -11.62
C ARG A 44 -9.54 -17.77 -12.35
N LEU A 45 -9.46 -18.77 -13.24
CA LEU A 45 -10.62 -19.23 -14.01
C LEU A 45 -11.61 -20.07 -13.18
N ARG A 46 -11.14 -20.89 -12.22
CA ARG A 46 -12.04 -21.69 -11.36
C ARG A 46 -12.98 -20.88 -10.44
N ARG A 47 -12.73 -19.58 -10.23
CA ARG A 47 -13.65 -18.69 -9.48
C ARG A 47 -14.68 -17.95 -10.34
N ARG A 48 -14.63 -18.04 -11.68
CA ARG A 48 -15.60 -17.37 -12.58
C ARG A 48 -16.69 -18.29 -13.15
N ALA A 49 -16.65 -19.59 -12.87
CA ALA A 49 -17.63 -20.57 -13.35
C ALA A 49 -18.67 -21.03 -12.30
N ALA A 50 -18.68 -20.41 -11.10
CA ALA A 50 -19.51 -20.84 -9.96
C ALA A 50 -20.55 -19.79 -9.53
N ALA A 51 -20.99 -18.92 -10.47
CA ALA A 51 -21.96 -17.86 -10.21
C ALA A 51 -22.89 -17.58 -11.41
N THR A 52 -23.33 -18.64 -12.09
CA THR A 52 -24.49 -18.61 -13.00
C THR A 52 -25.67 -19.29 -12.29
N GLY A 53 -26.44 -18.49 -11.56
CA GLY A 53 -27.70 -18.90 -10.92
C GLY A 53 -28.78 -17.90 -11.29
N VAL A 54 -29.84 -18.38 -11.94
CA VAL A 54 -30.93 -17.56 -12.49
C VAL A 54 -31.97 -17.24 -11.40
N ALA A 55 -32.38 -15.98 -11.31
CA ALA A 55 -33.71 -15.60 -10.82
C ALA A 55 -34.10 -14.23 -11.43
N ALA A 56 -35.28 -14.16 -12.03
CA ALA A 56 -35.85 -12.93 -12.59
C ALA A 56 -37.13 -12.56 -11.82
N ALA A 57 -37.35 -11.26 -11.59
CA ALA A 57 -38.65 -10.72 -11.22
C ALA A 57 -38.71 -9.21 -11.55
N THR A 58 -39.77 -8.80 -12.23
CA THR A 58 -40.08 -7.41 -12.64
C THR A 58 -41.06 -6.75 -11.66
N VAL A 59 -40.85 -5.48 -11.31
CA VAL A 59 -41.93 -4.53 -10.93
C VAL A 59 -41.58 -3.14 -11.48
N ALA A 60 -42.60 -2.32 -11.78
CA ALA A 60 -42.54 -1.20 -12.71
C ALA A 60 -42.59 0.21 -12.08
N ALA A 61 -42.35 1.19 -12.96
CA ALA A 61 -42.89 2.57 -12.98
C ALA A 61 -42.61 3.55 -11.81
N GLY A 62 -42.25 4.78 -12.19
CA GLY A 62 -42.03 5.87 -11.24
C GLY A 62 -41.49 7.17 -11.88
N LEU A 63 -41.92 7.50 -13.10
CA LEU A 63 -41.58 8.78 -13.73
C LEU A 63 -42.40 9.90 -13.08
N VAL A 64 -41.74 10.81 -12.37
CA VAL A 64 -42.30 12.13 -12.04
C VAL A 64 -41.40 13.19 -12.66
N LEU A 65 -41.88 13.79 -13.74
CA LEU A 65 -41.33 15.01 -14.31
C LEU A 65 -41.85 16.19 -13.50
N GLY A 66 -40.96 17.09 -13.07
CA GLY A 66 -41.29 18.39 -12.48
C GLY A 66 -40.35 19.44 -13.04
N PRO A 67 -40.83 20.50 -13.71
CA PRO A 67 -39.98 21.45 -14.44
C PRO A 67 -39.43 22.57 -13.55
N GLY A 68 -38.22 23.04 -13.86
CA GLY A 68 -37.59 24.22 -13.24
C GLY A 68 -36.43 24.69 -14.11
N LEU A 69 -36.45 25.96 -14.52
CA LEU A 69 -35.56 26.50 -15.57
C LEU A 69 -34.12 26.78 -15.10
N MET A 70 -33.22 26.86 -16.07
CA MET A 70 -31.92 27.56 -16.00
C MET A 70 -32.17 29.09 -15.91
N SER A 71 -31.28 30.03 -15.58
CA SER A 71 -29.82 30.11 -15.38
C SER A 71 -29.56 31.42 -14.58
N ASP A 72 -28.41 31.71 -13.94
CA ASP A 72 -27.14 30.98 -13.84
C ASP A 72 -26.42 31.32 -12.50
N GLY A 73 -25.17 30.89 -12.31
CA GLY A 73 -24.32 31.34 -11.20
C GLY A 73 -23.18 30.38 -10.86
N GLN A 74 -21.94 30.87 -10.90
CA GLN A 74 -20.75 30.05 -10.66
C GLN A 74 -20.74 29.41 -9.27
N GLY A 75 -20.80 28.08 -9.27
CA GLY A 75 -20.57 27.26 -8.10
C GLY A 75 -20.29 25.86 -8.58
N ALA A 76 -19.00 25.53 -8.74
CA ALA A 76 -18.58 24.16 -8.98
C ALA A 76 -19.01 23.32 -7.77
N ARG A 77 -20.19 22.71 -7.85
CA ARG A 77 -20.68 21.77 -6.86
C ARG A 77 -19.68 20.63 -6.85
N VAL A 78 -18.81 20.62 -5.83
CA VAL A 78 -17.97 19.50 -5.48
C VAL A 78 -18.94 18.36 -5.19
N ALA A 79 -19.16 17.52 -6.21
CA ALA A 79 -20.05 16.38 -6.12
C ALA A 79 -19.55 15.52 -4.96
N SER A 80 -20.47 15.24 -4.03
CA SER A 80 -20.24 14.67 -2.71
C SER A 80 -19.15 13.60 -2.73
N ALA A 81 -18.08 13.80 -1.96
CA ALA A 81 -16.99 12.84 -1.85
C ALA A 81 -17.55 11.43 -1.57
N PRO A 82 -17.11 10.37 -2.28
CA PRO A 82 -17.62 9.02 -2.07
C PRO A 82 -17.37 8.53 -0.63
N THR A 83 -18.42 8.61 0.19
CA THR A 83 -18.60 7.99 1.51
C THR A 83 -17.32 7.74 2.32
N ALA A 84 -16.89 8.78 3.04
CA ALA A 84 -16.53 8.56 4.44
C ALA A 84 -17.74 7.91 5.11
N GLY A 85 -17.66 6.61 5.41
CA GLY A 85 -18.73 5.89 6.09
C GLY A 85 -18.87 6.33 7.54
N ASP A 86 -19.94 5.92 8.20
CA ASP A 86 -20.24 6.21 9.61
C ASP A 86 -19.25 5.57 10.59
N PHE A 87 -18.03 6.10 10.62
CA PHE A 87 -16.88 5.67 11.41
C PHE A 87 -16.40 6.78 12.38
N THR A 88 -17.25 7.78 12.62
CA THR A 88 -16.91 9.04 13.31
C THR A 88 -16.44 8.85 14.75
N THR A 89 -16.90 7.81 15.45
CA THR A 89 -16.55 7.56 16.85
C THR A 89 -15.08 7.15 17.02
N ARG A 90 -14.57 6.23 16.20
CA ARG A 90 -13.16 5.82 16.25
C ARG A 90 -12.23 6.89 15.69
N ALA A 91 -12.63 7.58 14.62
CA ALA A 91 -11.86 8.72 14.12
C ALA A 91 -11.68 9.81 15.19
N GLY A 92 -12.76 10.20 15.89
CA GLY A 92 -12.72 11.21 16.95
C GLY A 92 -12.09 10.77 18.28
N THR A 93 -11.92 9.46 18.53
CA THR A 93 -11.08 8.97 19.64
C THR A 93 -9.61 8.82 19.24
N PHE A 94 -9.34 8.48 17.97
CA PHE A 94 -7.98 8.41 17.42
C PHE A 94 -7.34 9.79 17.33
N GLU A 95 -8.09 10.80 16.91
CA GLU A 95 -7.67 12.21 16.87
C GLU A 95 -7.08 12.69 18.20
N LYS A 96 -7.64 12.24 19.34
CA LYS A 96 -7.15 12.55 20.70
C LYS A 96 -5.82 11.88 21.07
N LEU A 97 -5.27 11.02 20.21
CA LEU A 97 -3.92 10.45 20.34
C LEU A 97 -2.90 11.19 19.48
N LEU A 98 -3.35 12.07 18.60
CA LEU A 98 -2.51 12.79 17.65
C LEU A 98 -2.11 14.17 18.21
N PRO A 99 -0.97 14.73 17.77
CA PRO A 99 -0.60 16.10 18.10
C PRO A 99 -1.58 17.14 17.54
N ASP A 100 -1.67 18.29 18.20
CA ASP A 100 -2.33 19.47 17.64
C ASP A 100 -1.75 19.84 16.27
N GLY A 101 -2.60 20.33 15.37
CA GLY A 101 -2.19 20.68 13.99
C GLY A 101 -1.97 19.49 13.05
N THR A 102 -2.27 18.25 13.46
CA THR A 102 -2.20 17.08 12.55
C THR A 102 -3.15 17.26 11.35
N GLY A 103 -4.35 17.79 11.56
CA GLY A 103 -5.36 18.03 10.53
C GLY A 103 -6.69 17.34 10.85
N LYS A 104 -7.71 17.53 10.01
CA LYS A 104 -9.02 16.91 10.20
C LYS A 104 -8.95 15.41 9.91
N ILE A 105 -9.31 14.59 10.90
CA ILE A 105 -9.28 13.13 10.80
C ILE A 105 -10.61 12.59 10.24
N SER A 106 -10.55 11.56 9.40
CA SER A 106 -11.73 10.78 8.97
C SER A 106 -11.33 9.34 8.68
N GLU A 107 -12.04 8.35 9.24
CA GLU A 107 -11.76 6.95 8.96
C GLU A 107 -12.24 6.57 7.55
N VAL A 108 -11.39 5.83 6.84
CA VAL A 108 -11.54 5.44 5.43
C VAL A 108 -11.11 3.98 5.26
N SER A 109 -11.00 3.52 4.01
CA SER A 109 -10.30 2.27 3.71
C SER A 109 -9.41 2.45 2.50
N LEU A 110 -8.09 2.47 2.72
CA LEU A 110 -7.11 2.53 1.64
C LEU A 110 -7.21 1.32 0.73
N LEU A 111 -7.59 0.14 1.25
CA LEU A 111 -7.89 -1.02 0.41
C LEU A 111 -8.98 -0.71 -0.62
N ARG A 112 -10.11 -0.11 -0.19
CA ARG A 112 -11.24 0.20 -1.06
C ARG A 112 -10.92 1.34 -2.03
N LEU A 113 -10.25 2.40 -1.55
CA LEU A 113 -9.83 3.54 -2.34
C LEU A 113 -8.79 3.15 -3.40
N VAL A 114 -7.66 2.59 -3.00
CA VAL A 114 -6.54 2.27 -3.90
C VAL A 114 -6.88 1.15 -4.89
N LYS A 115 -7.64 0.12 -4.47
CA LYS A 115 -8.02 -1.00 -5.36
C LYS A 115 -9.33 -0.77 -6.11
N GLN A 116 -10.05 0.33 -5.86
CA GLN A 116 -11.34 0.64 -6.48
C GLN A 116 -12.40 -0.46 -6.27
N VAL A 117 -12.43 -1.06 -5.07
CA VAL A 117 -13.38 -2.13 -4.71
C VAL A 117 -14.22 -1.70 -3.50
N PRO A 118 -15.31 -0.93 -3.69
CA PRO A 118 -16.05 -0.30 -2.58
C PRO A 118 -16.68 -1.31 -1.61
N LYS A 119 -16.96 -2.54 -2.06
CA LYS A 119 -17.50 -3.63 -1.25
C LYS A 119 -16.43 -4.63 -0.78
N ALA A 120 -15.14 -4.27 -0.79
CA ALA A 120 -14.09 -5.17 -0.31
C ALA A 120 -14.32 -5.55 1.17
N PRO A 121 -14.16 -6.83 1.54
CA PRO A 121 -14.19 -7.24 2.95
C PRO A 121 -13.01 -6.59 3.68
N LEU A 122 -13.28 -6.01 4.84
CA LEU A 122 -12.26 -5.43 5.70
C LEU A 122 -11.70 -6.49 6.65
N ARG A 123 -10.45 -6.33 7.09
CA ARG A 123 -9.87 -7.15 8.16
C ARG A 123 -10.68 -6.90 9.44
N LYS A 124 -10.93 -7.94 10.23
CA LYS A 124 -11.42 -7.74 11.60
C LYS A 124 -10.34 -7.00 12.39
N PRO A 125 -10.67 -5.90 13.11
CA PRO A 125 -9.69 -5.19 13.91
C PRO A 125 -9.18 -6.08 15.05
N VAL A 126 -7.87 -6.06 15.27
CA VAL A 126 -7.20 -6.71 16.41
C VAL A 126 -6.93 -5.68 17.50
N GLY A 127 -6.46 -4.48 17.12
CA GLY A 127 -6.29 -3.33 18.01
C GLY A 127 -7.53 -2.41 18.05
N PRO A 128 -7.69 -1.58 19.10
CA PRO A 128 -8.81 -0.64 19.23
C PRO A 128 -8.85 0.42 18.11
N TYR A 129 -7.68 0.76 17.55
CA TYR A 129 -7.50 1.74 16.48
C TYR A 129 -7.08 1.11 15.14
N ASP A 130 -7.30 -0.19 14.94
CA ASP A 130 -7.04 -0.83 13.64
C ASP A 130 -7.93 -0.21 12.55
N GLY A 131 -7.30 0.42 11.56
CA GLY A 131 -7.98 1.16 10.50
C GLY A 131 -7.05 2.00 9.62
N ASP A 132 -7.65 2.66 8.62
CA ASP A 132 -7.02 3.69 7.79
C ASP A 132 -7.71 5.02 8.07
N TYR A 133 -6.95 6.09 8.26
CA TYR A 133 -7.44 7.43 8.58
C TYR A 133 -6.94 8.43 7.56
N ALA A 134 -7.83 9.09 6.84
CA ALA A 134 -7.51 10.26 6.03
C ALA A 134 -7.28 11.48 6.93
N VAL A 135 -6.28 12.30 6.58
CA VAL A 135 -5.92 13.53 7.28
C VAL A 135 -5.95 14.69 6.31
N GLY A 136 -6.94 15.57 6.46
CA GLY A 136 -7.06 16.81 5.68
C GLY A 136 -6.30 17.96 6.33
N ARG A 137 -5.30 18.51 5.64
CA ARG A 137 -4.51 19.67 6.08
C ARG A 137 -4.03 20.48 4.87
N ASP A 138 -4.00 21.81 4.97
CA ASP A 138 -3.46 22.73 3.94
C ASP A 138 -3.97 22.49 2.50
N GLY A 139 -5.21 22.03 2.35
CA GLY A 139 -5.83 21.70 1.06
C GLY A 139 -5.41 20.36 0.43
N GLY A 140 -4.54 19.57 1.09
CA GLY A 140 -4.18 18.22 0.70
C GLY A 140 -4.74 17.14 1.64
N VAL A 141 -4.54 15.87 1.27
CA VAL A 141 -4.98 14.70 2.03
C VAL A 141 -3.84 13.69 2.18
N GLY A 142 -3.38 13.52 3.42
CA GLY A 142 -2.51 12.41 3.84
C GLY A 142 -3.30 11.26 4.44
N TYR A 143 -2.61 10.21 4.86
CA TYR A 143 -3.22 9.08 5.57
C TYR A 143 -2.32 8.55 6.69
N ILE A 144 -2.94 8.19 7.81
CA ILE A 144 -2.33 7.38 8.88
C ILE A 144 -3.03 6.02 8.86
N SER A 145 -2.29 4.93 8.72
CA SER A 145 -2.81 3.56 8.84
C SER A 145 -2.25 2.90 10.09
N VAL A 146 -3.12 2.29 10.89
CA VAL A 146 -2.74 1.55 12.09
C VAL A 146 -3.14 0.08 11.91
N THR A 147 -2.23 -0.83 12.23
CA THR A 147 -2.48 -2.27 12.11
C THR A 147 -1.70 -3.05 13.16
N LEU A 148 -2.42 -3.65 14.10
CA LEU A 148 -1.93 -4.71 14.96
C LEU A 148 -2.13 -6.07 14.26
N ALA A 149 -1.04 -6.79 14.01
CA ALA A 149 -1.05 -8.17 13.55
C ALA A 149 -0.89 -9.11 14.74
N THR A 150 -1.67 -10.18 14.78
CA THR A 150 -1.44 -11.31 15.69
C THR A 150 -0.11 -12.01 15.35
N ARG A 151 0.47 -12.74 16.32
CA ARG A 151 1.67 -13.56 16.09
C ARG A 151 1.52 -14.49 14.88
N LYS A 152 0.34 -15.12 14.73
CA LYS A 152 0.02 -16.00 13.60
C LYS A 152 0.04 -15.25 12.26
N GLU A 153 -0.51 -14.05 12.19
CA GLU A 153 -0.49 -13.23 10.96
C GLU A 153 0.90 -12.68 10.65
N ALA A 154 1.70 -12.34 11.66
CA ALA A 154 3.09 -11.93 11.49
C ALA A 154 3.93 -13.08 10.91
N GLN A 155 3.84 -14.27 11.51
CA GLN A 155 4.52 -15.49 11.05
C GLN A 155 4.08 -15.92 9.64
N ALA A 156 2.79 -15.79 9.31
CA ALA A 156 2.28 -16.11 7.98
C ALA A 156 2.80 -15.19 6.85
N LYS A 157 3.41 -14.04 7.18
CA LYS A 157 4.02 -13.09 6.23
C LYS A 157 5.56 -13.18 6.19
N SER A 158 6.16 -14.12 6.91
CA SER A 158 7.61 -14.19 7.17
C SER A 158 8.10 -15.63 7.26
N ASP A 159 7.54 -16.51 6.42
CA ASP A 159 7.89 -17.94 6.32
C ASP A 159 7.93 -18.67 7.67
N GLY A 160 7.01 -18.32 8.57
CA GLY A 160 6.87 -18.90 9.92
C GLY A 160 7.71 -18.24 11.01
N LYS A 161 8.71 -17.42 10.67
CA LYS A 161 9.68 -16.85 11.62
C LYS A 161 9.10 -15.73 12.48
N GLY A 162 8.24 -14.89 11.89
CA GLY A 162 7.84 -13.60 12.47
C GLY A 162 8.81 -12.49 12.03
N ILE A 163 8.67 -11.31 12.64
CA ILE A 163 9.65 -10.23 12.52
C ILE A 163 10.59 -10.34 13.71
N GLU A 164 11.88 -10.49 13.46
CA GLU A 164 12.98 -10.50 14.43
C GLU A 164 13.47 -9.08 14.75
N ASP A 165 13.90 -8.32 13.75
CA ASP A 165 14.32 -6.91 13.79
C ASP A 165 13.67 -6.13 12.62
N PRO A 166 12.73 -5.21 12.90
CA PRO A 166 11.97 -4.54 11.84
C PRO A 166 12.81 -3.79 10.81
N CYS A 167 14.05 -3.38 11.11
CA CYS A 167 14.94 -2.74 10.15
C CYS A 167 15.82 -3.71 9.35
N LYS A 168 16.02 -4.96 9.80
CA LYS A 168 16.90 -5.93 9.13
C LYS A 168 16.15 -6.97 8.29
N ASP A 169 14.95 -7.37 8.73
CA ASP A 169 14.20 -8.47 8.10
C ASP A 169 13.40 -8.03 6.87
N ALA A 170 13.39 -6.73 6.59
CA ALA A 170 12.74 -6.20 5.42
C ALA A 170 13.57 -6.48 4.16
N PRO A 171 12.92 -6.56 2.99
CA PRO A 171 13.62 -6.46 1.72
C PRO A 171 14.53 -5.22 1.69
N LYS A 172 15.64 -5.29 0.95
CA LYS A 172 16.70 -4.25 0.88
C LYS A 172 16.28 -3.02 0.05
N ASP A 173 14.98 -2.76 -0.01
CA ASP A 173 14.31 -2.19 -1.18
C ASP A 173 13.84 -0.75 -0.85
N GLY A 174 14.79 0.18 -0.70
CA GLY A 174 14.47 1.61 -0.62
C GLY A 174 13.96 2.12 0.73
N ARG A 175 14.52 1.68 1.86
CA ARG A 175 14.29 2.34 3.16
C ARG A 175 15.37 3.36 3.48
N VAL A 176 14.98 4.58 3.82
CA VAL A 176 15.89 5.67 4.16
C VAL A 176 15.90 5.89 5.68
N GLY A 177 17.10 5.88 6.27
CA GLY A 177 17.31 6.15 7.70
C GLY A 177 16.50 5.24 8.63
N CYS A 178 16.64 3.91 8.50
CA CYS A 178 15.99 2.97 9.43
C CYS A 178 16.75 2.94 10.76
N THR A 179 16.06 3.17 11.87
CA THR A 179 16.62 3.11 13.22
C THR A 179 15.87 2.08 14.07
N SER A 180 16.59 1.09 14.59
CA SER A 180 16.05 0.13 15.57
C SER A 180 16.33 0.59 17.00
N GLN A 181 15.31 0.51 17.85
CA GLN A 181 15.38 0.83 19.28
C GLN A 181 14.78 -0.32 20.09
N LYS A 182 15.62 -1.00 20.90
CA LYS A 182 15.13 -1.95 21.91
C LYS A 182 14.60 -1.15 23.11
N LEU A 183 13.38 -1.45 23.53
CA LEU A 183 12.73 -0.81 24.68
C LEU A 183 13.03 -1.59 25.97
N SER A 184 12.86 -0.93 27.12
CA SER A 184 13.11 -1.52 28.45
C SER A 184 12.23 -2.75 28.74
N ASN A 185 11.03 -2.82 28.16
CA ASN A 185 10.13 -3.97 28.26
C ASN A 185 10.45 -5.11 27.28
N GLY A 186 11.57 -5.04 26.55
CA GLY A 186 12.01 -6.06 25.60
C GLY A 186 11.39 -5.96 24.20
N ASN A 187 10.41 -5.08 23.97
CA ASN A 187 9.90 -4.79 22.63
C ASN A 187 10.99 -4.17 21.75
N LEU A 188 10.82 -4.28 20.43
CA LEU A 188 11.74 -3.72 19.44
C LEU A 188 10.99 -2.83 18.44
N LEU A 189 11.28 -1.54 18.49
CA LEU A 189 10.80 -0.56 17.53
C LEU A 189 11.78 -0.45 16.36
N GLY A 190 11.29 -0.43 15.13
CA GLY A 190 12.01 0.11 13.97
C GLY A 190 11.19 1.24 13.35
N ILE A 191 11.85 2.32 12.93
CA ILE A 191 11.21 3.45 12.25
C ILE A 191 12.10 3.94 11.09
N TRP A 192 11.49 4.22 9.94
CA TRP A 192 12.17 4.64 8.71
C TRP A 192 11.31 5.56 7.85
N GLN A 193 11.94 6.21 6.89
CA GLN A 193 11.26 6.82 5.74
C GLN A 193 11.21 5.80 4.60
N GLU A 194 10.04 5.63 3.97
CA GLU A 194 9.96 4.93 2.69
C GLU A 194 10.60 5.82 1.62
N GLY A 195 11.50 5.25 0.83
CA GLY A 195 12.17 5.92 -0.27
C GLY A 195 11.22 6.27 -1.40
N GLU A 196 11.75 6.86 -2.46
CA GLU A 196 10.95 7.18 -3.64
C GLU A 196 10.36 5.91 -4.23
N ALA A 197 9.07 5.97 -4.58
CA ALA A 197 8.37 4.83 -5.14
C ALA A 197 8.90 4.50 -6.53
N ASP A 198 9.20 3.22 -6.80
CA ASP A 198 9.75 2.79 -8.08
C ASP A 198 8.93 3.31 -9.27
N ALA A 199 9.62 3.68 -10.36
CA ALA A 199 8.99 4.15 -11.58
C ALA A 199 8.02 3.08 -12.13
N GLY A 200 6.74 3.44 -12.23
CA GLY A 200 5.66 2.53 -12.65
C GLY A 200 4.92 1.80 -11.50
N SER A 201 5.30 2.03 -10.24
CA SER A 201 4.54 1.56 -9.09
C SER A 201 3.15 2.23 -9.02
N TYR A 202 2.11 1.44 -8.70
CA TYR A 202 0.73 1.93 -8.57
C TYR A 202 0.10 1.52 -7.22
N PRO A 203 -0.45 2.48 -6.44
CA PRO A 203 -0.45 3.92 -6.69
C PRO A 203 0.94 4.51 -6.41
N THR A 204 1.21 5.71 -6.93
CA THR A 204 2.43 6.45 -6.57
C THR A 204 2.20 7.08 -5.20
N TRP A 205 2.91 6.61 -4.18
CA TRP A 205 2.79 7.14 -2.83
C TRP A 205 3.52 8.47 -2.68
N GLY A 206 2.97 9.37 -1.86
CA GLY A 206 3.68 10.55 -1.41
C GLY A 206 4.75 10.22 -0.36
N PRO A 207 5.49 11.24 0.14
CA PRO A 207 6.43 11.08 1.25
C PRO A 207 5.81 10.29 2.40
N THR A 208 6.53 9.32 2.94
CA THR A 208 5.96 8.37 3.92
C THR A 208 6.97 8.01 5.01
N PHE A 209 6.54 8.03 6.27
CA PHE A 209 7.23 7.37 7.37
C PHE A 209 6.47 6.09 7.76
N SER A 210 7.23 5.05 8.11
CA SER A 210 6.67 3.80 8.61
C SER A 210 7.40 3.38 9.88
N ALA A 211 6.62 2.98 10.88
CA ALA A 211 7.10 2.53 12.18
C ALA A 211 6.48 1.18 12.52
N VAL A 212 7.31 0.25 12.99
CA VAL A 212 6.91 -1.11 13.38
C VAL A 212 7.44 -1.41 14.78
N LEU A 213 6.52 -1.71 15.70
CA LEU A 213 6.81 -2.17 17.04
C LEU A 213 6.52 -3.67 17.13
N LYS A 214 7.59 -4.46 17.20
CA LYS A 214 7.53 -5.88 17.56
C LYS A 214 7.32 -6.00 19.07
N LEU A 215 6.26 -6.69 19.48
CA LEU A 215 5.97 -7.01 20.86
C LEU A 215 6.62 -8.34 21.28
N THR A 216 6.97 -8.48 22.56
CA THR A 216 7.60 -9.69 23.11
C THR A 216 6.74 -10.96 22.99
N ASP A 217 5.42 -10.82 22.92
CA ASP A 217 4.47 -11.92 22.66
C ASP A 217 4.41 -12.36 21.17
N GLY A 218 5.16 -11.68 20.29
CA GLY A 218 5.20 -11.95 18.85
C GLY A 218 4.13 -11.24 18.02
N ARG A 219 3.24 -10.44 18.63
CA ARG A 219 2.40 -9.49 17.89
C ARG A 219 3.26 -8.37 17.30
N VAL A 220 2.73 -7.71 16.27
CA VAL A 220 3.42 -6.61 15.57
C VAL A 220 2.43 -5.47 15.36
N LEU A 221 2.71 -4.31 15.95
CA LEU A 221 2.00 -3.06 15.65
C LEU A 221 2.74 -2.33 14.52
N HIS A 222 2.04 -1.97 13.46
CA HIS A 222 2.53 -1.17 12.35
C HIS A 222 1.72 0.13 12.28
N VAL A 223 2.42 1.26 12.21
CA VAL A 223 1.83 2.57 11.91
C VAL A 223 2.55 3.13 10.70
N ARG A 224 1.80 3.42 9.63
CA ARG A 224 2.28 4.04 8.40
C ARG A 224 1.64 5.40 8.25
N ASP A 225 2.46 6.43 8.05
CA ASP A 225 2.06 7.82 7.94
C ASP A 225 2.53 8.39 6.60
N THR A 226 1.61 8.77 5.73
CA THR A 226 1.89 9.10 4.33
C THR A 226 1.25 10.42 3.92
N GLY A 227 1.97 11.21 3.12
CA GLY A 227 1.48 12.44 2.51
C GLY A 227 0.38 12.23 1.46
N GLY A 228 -0.01 10.99 1.18
CA GLY A 228 -1.12 10.66 0.27
C GLY A 228 -0.71 9.65 -0.80
N PHE A 229 -1.53 9.51 -1.84
CA PHE A 229 -1.15 8.80 -3.06
C PHE A 229 -1.76 9.45 -4.30
N LEU A 230 -1.09 9.32 -5.44
CA LEU A 230 -1.59 9.68 -6.75
C LEU A 230 -2.15 8.44 -7.45
N GLY A 231 -3.37 8.55 -7.96
CA GLY A 231 -4.07 7.46 -8.65
C GLY A 231 -5.59 7.51 -8.49
N LYS A 232 -6.28 6.49 -9.03
CA LYS A 232 -7.73 6.38 -8.88
C LYS A 232 -8.09 6.15 -7.42
N GLY A 233 -9.02 6.95 -6.90
CA GLY A 233 -9.45 6.91 -5.49
C GLY A 233 -8.68 7.82 -4.54
N GLN A 234 -7.74 8.65 -5.04
CA GLN A 234 -7.18 9.74 -4.24
C GLN A 234 -8.30 10.69 -3.78
N LEU A 235 -8.25 11.18 -2.55
CA LEU A 235 -9.27 12.07 -1.98
C LEU A 235 -8.95 13.56 -2.10
N GLY A 236 -7.75 13.90 -2.56
CA GLY A 236 -7.28 15.27 -2.76
C GLY A 236 -5.84 15.30 -3.27
N PRO A 237 -5.22 16.49 -3.36
CA PRO A 237 -3.78 16.64 -3.58
C PRO A 237 -2.94 15.97 -2.48
N LEU A 238 -1.70 15.61 -2.80
CA LEU A 238 -0.74 15.17 -1.79
C LEU A 238 -0.41 16.30 -0.80
N LEU A 239 -0.23 15.95 0.47
CA LEU A 239 0.54 16.77 1.40
C LEU A 239 2.03 16.73 1.01
N LYS A 240 2.70 17.88 1.14
CA LYS A 240 4.16 18.00 0.87
C LYS A 240 5.02 17.21 1.87
N THR A 241 4.49 16.97 3.06
CA THR A 241 5.09 16.14 4.12
C THR A 241 4.03 15.19 4.65
N PRO A 242 4.42 14.09 5.32
CA PRO A 242 3.45 13.27 6.05
C PRO A 242 2.66 14.10 7.10
N PRO A 243 1.45 13.65 7.49
CA PRO A 243 0.70 14.21 8.61
C PRO A 243 1.52 14.40 9.88
N LEU A 244 2.38 13.43 10.23
CA LEU A 244 3.23 13.44 11.43
C LEU A 244 4.71 13.63 11.07
N THR A 245 5.44 14.28 11.95
CA THR A 245 6.91 14.19 11.98
C THR A 245 7.34 12.80 12.50
N ARG A 246 8.59 12.41 12.20
CA ARG A 246 9.19 11.16 12.69
C ARG A 246 9.08 11.01 14.22
N ASP A 247 9.29 12.09 14.97
CA ASP A 247 9.22 12.08 16.44
C ASP A 247 7.77 11.97 16.96
N GLN A 248 6.80 12.53 16.23
CA GLN A 248 5.38 12.36 16.54
C GLN A 248 4.92 10.93 16.23
N LEU A 249 5.39 10.33 15.12
CA LEU A 249 5.14 8.92 14.81
C LEU A 249 5.77 7.98 15.85
N HIS A 250 6.99 8.28 16.32
CA HIS A 250 7.66 7.57 17.42
C HIS A 250 6.83 7.61 18.71
N LYS A 251 6.36 8.79 19.13
CA LYS A 251 5.48 8.94 20.29
C LYS A 251 4.14 8.20 20.11
N LEU A 252 3.56 8.25 18.91
CA LEU A 252 2.29 7.59 18.61
C LEU A 252 2.40 6.06 18.70
N ILE A 253 3.39 5.44 18.05
CA ILE A 253 3.50 3.97 18.04
C ILE A 253 3.85 3.39 19.42
N LEU A 254 4.47 4.17 20.30
CA LEU A 254 4.73 3.80 21.69
C LEU A 254 3.55 4.06 22.64
N ASN A 255 2.44 4.63 22.15
CA ASN A 255 1.26 4.89 22.96
C ASN A 255 0.53 3.58 23.30
N PRO A 256 0.43 3.18 24.59
CA PRO A 256 -0.17 1.91 24.98
C PRO A 256 -1.65 1.80 24.59
N LYS A 257 -2.35 2.93 24.36
CA LYS A 257 -3.74 2.94 23.89
C LYS A 257 -3.93 2.34 22.48
N LEU A 258 -2.86 2.15 21.71
CA LEU A 258 -2.93 1.44 20.42
C LEU A 258 -3.03 -0.09 20.57
N LEU A 259 -2.85 -0.62 21.78
CA LEU A 259 -2.93 -2.05 22.09
C LEU A 259 -4.24 -2.39 22.84
N PRO A 260 -4.78 -3.62 22.68
CA PRO A 260 -5.84 -4.16 23.51
C PRO A 260 -5.42 -4.34 24.98
#